data_AF-J2WWR7-F1
#
_entry.id   AF-J2WWR7-F1
#
_cell.length_a   1.000
_cell.length_b   1.000
_cell.length_c   1.000
_cell.angle_alpha   90.00
_cell.angle_beta   90.00
_cell.angle_gamma   90.00
#
_symmetry.space_group_name_H-M   'P 1'
#
loop_
_entity.id
_entity.type
_entity.pdbx_description
1 polymer ?
#
loop_
_entity_poly.entity_id
_entity_poly.type
_entity_poly.pdbx_seq_one_letter_code
_entity_poly.pdbx_strand_id
1 'polypeptide(L)'
;MSHTEKVSEQQSVFFSAEEFSAVKASFYEFSGKTEYLALERYYHLANERSKPSENLAPVKLFQGAFESLLRQKNTSSPTLRQAHVGLKQYAARLSNTVAMLSKAAAPVPRIMHFVWVGGSEVGAIQRDYMNIWRKVLASEGYTFNLWYDSDALLAFEMNRVILDSARVHAMESGGDQVTDPVKLSRMIEDRARVLKRQMADYLSQPQWADRADEARIDLMVRAYGKDRAVLEAFRRKCLDTHLKMAGRICCCGTFVMSSPTIT
;
A
#
# COMPACT_ATOMS: atom_id res chain seq x y z
N MET A 1 37.37 -3.64 -18.48
CA MET A 1 36.86 -2.64 -17.52
C MET A 1 35.69 -3.25 -16.79
N SER A 2 35.95 -3.85 -15.63
CA SER A 2 34.95 -4.44 -14.74
C SER A 2 34.81 -3.50 -13.55
N HIS A 3 33.75 -2.72 -13.50
CA HIS A 3 33.36 -1.99 -12.30
C HIS A 3 32.64 -2.96 -11.38
N THR A 4 33.41 -3.67 -10.57
CA THR A 4 32.87 -4.31 -9.37
C THR A 4 32.64 -3.20 -8.36
N GLU A 5 31.40 -2.73 -8.28
CA GLU A 5 30.89 -1.90 -7.21
C GLU A 5 31.19 -2.60 -5.88
N LYS A 6 32.18 -2.09 -5.14
CA LYS A 6 32.35 -2.40 -3.73
C LYS A 6 31.14 -1.81 -3.02
N VAL A 7 30.07 -2.61 -2.89
CA VAL A 7 29.07 -2.40 -1.87
C VAL A 7 29.84 -2.41 -0.55
N SER A 8 30.03 -1.23 0.02
CA SER A 8 30.62 -1.07 1.34
C SER A 8 29.74 -1.82 2.33
N GLU A 9 30.18 -3.00 2.76
CA GLU A 9 29.77 -3.59 4.03
C GLU A 9 30.15 -2.61 5.13
N GLN A 10 29.31 -1.60 5.36
CA GLN A 10 29.30 -0.86 6.61
C GLN A 10 28.80 -1.84 7.67
N GLN A 11 29.75 -2.61 8.20
CA GLN A 11 29.52 -3.50 9.33
C GLN A 11 28.83 -2.69 10.44
N SER A 12 27.62 -3.13 10.78
CA SER A 12 26.79 -2.63 11.88
C SER A 12 27.40 -3.05 13.23
N VAL A 13 28.62 -2.59 13.51
CA VAL A 13 29.34 -2.94 14.75
C VAL A 13 28.65 -2.29 15.95
N PHE A 14 28.48 -3.05 17.03
CA PHE A 14 27.99 -2.56 18.30
C PHE A 14 29.14 -1.88 19.05
N PHE A 15 29.17 -0.54 19.15
CA PHE A 15 30.28 0.25 19.72
C PHE A 15 31.69 -0.14 19.20
N SER A 16 32.44 0.80 18.64
CA SER A 16 33.86 0.53 18.42
C SER A 16 34.60 0.39 19.78
N ALA A 17 35.76 -0.24 19.78
CA ALA A 17 36.59 -0.35 20.98
C ALA A 17 36.98 1.02 21.56
N GLU A 18 37.19 2.00 20.67
CA GLU A 18 37.49 3.39 21.04
C GLU A 18 36.27 4.08 21.68
N GLU A 19 35.09 3.93 21.08
CA GLU A 19 33.84 4.46 21.61
C GLU A 19 33.52 3.85 22.98
N PHE A 20 33.69 2.53 23.12
CA PHE A 20 33.47 1.84 24.39
C PHE A 20 34.46 2.32 25.46
N SER A 21 35.75 2.46 25.13
CA SER A 21 36.77 2.96 26.06
C SER A 21 36.44 4.37 26.55
N ALA A 22 36.01 5.27 25.65
CA ALA A 22 35.61 6.64 26.01
C ALA A 22 34.36 6.67 26.91
N VAL A 23 33.39 5.79 26.66
CA VAL A 23 32.21 5.60 27.53
C VAL A 23 32.63 5.07 28.90
N LYS A 24 33.48 4.04 28.94
CA LYS A 24 33.96 3.41 30.18
C LYS A 24 34.74 4.41 31.05
N ALA A 25 35.58 5.23 30.45
CA ALA A 25 36.29 6.31 31.14
C ALA A 25 35.33 7.36 31.72
N SER A 26 34.28 7.71 30.97
CA SER A 26 33.26 8.69 31.41
C SER A 26 32.45 8.22 32.62
N PHE A 27 32.42 6.91 32.91
CA PHE A 27 31.77 6.31 34.07
C PHE A 27 32.75 5.84 35.16
N TYR A 28 34.04 6.18 35.09
CA TYR A 28 35.07 5.65 36.00
C TYR A 28 34.78 5.88 37.50
N GLU A 29 34.08 6.96 37.86
CA GLU A 29 33.63 7.24 39.23
C GLU A 29 32.73 6.14 39.82
N PHE A 30 32.15 5.29 38.97
CA PHE A 30 31.31 4.15 39.35
C PHE A 30 32.06 2.81 39.27
N SER A 31 33.39 2.81 39.23
CA SER A 31 34.21 1.59 39.04
C SER A 31 33.93 0.47 40.05
N GLY A 32 33.52 0.81 41.28
CA GLY A 32 33.10 -0.16 42.30
C GLY A 32 31.67 -0.69 42.17
N LYS A 33 30.88 -0.22 41.20
CA LYS A 33 29.48 -0.64 41.01
C LYS A 33 29.37 -1.82 40.07
N THR A 34 28.39 -2.68 40.35
CA THR A 34 28.11 -3.88 39.55
C THR A 34 27.80 -3.57 38.09
N GLU A 35 27.08 -2.48 37.83
CA GLU A 35 26.66 -2.03 36.50
C GLU A 35 27.85 -1.56 35.67
N TYR A 36 28.84 -0.92 36.30
CA TYR A 36 30.08 -0.51 35.62
C TYR A 36 30.85 -1.73 35.13
N LEU A 37 31.05 -2.72 36.01
CA LEU A 37 31.70 -3.98 35.64
C LEU A 37 30.90 -4.77 34.61
N ALA A 38 29.57 -4.61 34.61
CA ALA A 38 28.69 -5.28 33.65
C ALA A 38 28.80 -4.70 32.23
N LEU A 39 29.13 -3.41 32.07
CA LEU A 39 29.31 -2.80 30.74
C LEU A 39 30.34 -3.55 29.90
N GLU A 40 31.48 -3.90 30.48
CA GLU A 40 32.55 -4.64 29.78
C GLU A 40 32.11 -6.05 29.38
N ARG A 41 31.46 -6.77 30.30
CA ARG A 41 30.93 -8.11 30.00
C ARG A 41 29.93 -8.08 28.86
N TYR A 42 28.97 -7.15 28.89
CA TYR A 42 27.95 -7.08 27.84
C TYR A 42 28.50 -6.53 26.53
N TYR A 43 29.53 -5.68 26.57
CA TYR A 43 30.24 -5.23 25.37
C TYR A 43 30.92 -6.39 24.63
N HIS A 44 31.66 -7.24 25.34
CA HIS A 44 32.27 -8.43 24.73
C HIS A 44 31.20 -9.39 24.19
N LEU A 45 30.18 -9.71 24.99
CA LEU A 45 29.11 -10.61 24.57
C LEU A 45 28.31 -10.11 23.35
N ALA A 46 28.19 -8.80 23.17
CA ALA A 46 27.49 -8.19 22.04
C ALA A 46 28.34 -8.15 20.75
N ASN A 47 29.67 -8.23 20.87
CA ASN A 47 30.61 -8.21 19.73
C ASN A 47 31.14 -9.60 19.35
N GLU A 48 31.06 -10.60 20.24
CA GLU A 48 31.51 -11.97 19.97
C GLU A 48 30.53 -12.79 19.11
N ARG A 49 29.24 -12.47 19.10
CA ARG A 49 28.22 -13.32 18.45
C ARG A 49 27.85 -12.79 17.07
N SER A 50 27.74 -13.68 16.10
CA SER A 50 27.52 -13.31 14.70
C SER A 50 26.04 -13.13 14.33
N LYS A 51 25.10 -13.70 15.10
CA LYS A 51 23.68 -13.66 14.77
C LYS A 51 22.94 -12.52 15.49
N PRO A 52 22.11 -11.72 14.77
CA PRO A 52 21.31 -10.65 15.38
C PRO A 52 20.45 -11.10 16.56
N SER A 53 19.85 -12.30 16.49
CA SER A 53 19.02 -12.86 17.57
C SER A 53 19.80 -13.15 18.84
N GLU A 54 21.08 -13.51 18.72
CA GLU A 54 21.94 -13.83 19.86
C GLU A 54 22.57 -12.57 20.48
N ASN A 55 22.66 -11.48 19.73
CA ASN A 55 23.17 -10.17 20.15
C ASN A 55 22.15 -9.30 20.88
N LEU A 56 20.84 -9.52 20.64
CA LEU A 56 19.81 -8.66 21.19
C LEU A 56 19.83 -8.60 22.72
N ALA A 57 19.98 -9.75 23.39
CA ALA A 57 19.97 -9.81 24.85
C ALA A 57 21.19 -9.08 25.47
N PRO A 58 22.45 -9.36 25.07
CA PRO A 58 23.61 -8.58 25.52
C PRO A 58 23.47 -7.07 25.30
N VAL A 59 22.98 -6.63 24.13
CA VAL A 59 22.80 -5.21 23.80
C VAL A 59 21.76 -4.54 24.71
N LYS A 60 20.65 -5.21 25.00
CA LYS A 60 19.62 -4.70 25.93
C LYS A 60 20.13 -4.64 27.37
N LEU A 61 20.92 -5.63 27.79
CA LEU A 61 21.55 -5.63 29.12
C LEU A 61 22.60 -4.52 29.25
N PHE A 62 23.41 -4.29 28.22
CA PHE A 62 24.32 -3.15 28.15
C PHE A 62 23.55 -1.83 28.24
N GLN A 63 22.45 -1.69 27.49
CA GLN A 63 21.59 -0.50 27.56
C GLN A 63 21.04 -0.26 28.97
N GLY A 64 20.57 -1.30 29.65
CA GLY A 64 20.09 -1.19 31.03
C GLY A 64 21.18 -0.74 32.02
N ALA A 65 22.37 -1.33 31.94
CA ALA A 65 23.51 -0.95 32.77
C ALA A 65 23.96 0.50 32.50
N PHE A 66 24.04 0.89 31.23
CA PHE A 66 24.39 2.24 30.79
C PHE A 66 23.38 3.27 31.33
N GLU A 67 22.08 3.00 31.19
CA GLU A 67 21.02 3.90 31.65
C GLU A 67 20.98 4.01 33.18
N SER A 68 21.26 2.92 33.91
CA SER A 68 21.37 2.94 35.37
C SER A 68 22.50 3.86 35.83
N LEU A 69 23.69 3.76 35.22
CA LEU A 69 24.83 4.61 35.54
C LEU A 69 24.58 6.06 35.14
N LEU A 70 23.95 6.30 33.98
CA LEU A 70 23.62 7.64 33.53
C LEU A 70 22.65 8.36 34.49
N ARG A 71 21.67 7.65 35.05
CA ARG A 71 20.73 8.20 36.05
C ARG A 71 21.41 8.61 37.35
N GLN A 72 22.49 7.93 37.71
CA GLN A 72 23.25 8.19 38.93
C GLN A 72 24.31 9.28 38.75
N LYS A 73 24.53 9.74 37.51
CA LYS A 73 25.52 10.75 37.17
C LYS A 73 24.87 12.15 37.19
N ASN A 74 25.41 13.05 37.99
CA ASN A 74 24.90 14.42 38.11
C ASN A 74 25.21 15.30 36.88
N THR A 75 26.26 14.97 36.12
CA THR A 75 26.71 15.75 34.95
C THR A 75 26.89 14.84 33.74
N SER A 76 26.01 14.97 32.73
CA SER A 76 26.16 14.22 31.48
C SER A 76 27.15 14.90 30.54
N SER A 77 28.23 14.20 30.18
CA SER A 77 29.15 14.65 29.13
C SER A 77 28.51 14.56 27.73
N PRO A 78 28.97 15.36 26.74
CA PRO A 78 28.53 15.22 25.35
C PRO A 78 28.74 13.81 24.80
N THR A 79 29.86 13.18 25.15
CA THR A 79 30.20 11.78 24.81
C THR A 79 29.14 10.81 25.28
N LEU A 80 28.69 10.92 26.54
CA LEU A 80 27.64 10.05 27.09
C LEU A 80 26.29 10.28 26.42
N ARG A 81 25.94 11.52 26.05
CA ARG A 81 24.70 11.82 25.32
C ARG A 81 24.71 11.19 23.94
N GLN A 82 25.81 11.35 23.19
CA GLN A 82 25.96 10.78 21.86
C GLN A 82 25.93 9.25 21.90
N ALA A 83 26.68 8.65 22.84
CA ALA A 83 26.68 7.22 23.07
C ALA A 83 25.27 6.68 23.41
N HIS A 84 24.51 7.41 24.25
CA HIS A 84 23.15 7.00 24.61
C HIS A 84 22.19 7.00 23.42
N VAL A 85 22.24 8.05 22.59
CA VAL A 85 21.42 8.16 21.38
C VAL A 85 21.78 7.04 20.40
N GLY A 86 23.07 6.83 20.14
CA GLY A 86 23.56 5.76 19.26
C GLY A 86 23.13 4.37 19.74
N LEU A 87 23.25 4.11 21.05
CA LEU A 87 22.85 2.86 21.68
C LEU A 87 21.34 2.60 21.54
N LYS A 88 20.49 3.61 21.79
CA LYS A 88 19.04 3.46 21.62
C LYS A 88 18.67 3.14 20.17
N GLN A 89 19.26 3.85 19.21
CA GLN A 89 19.00 3.62 17.80
C GLN A 89 19.46 2.22 17.37
N TYR A 90 20.65 1.80 17.79
CA TYR A 90 21.17 0.47 17.50
C TYR A 90 20.27 -0.62 18.09
N ALA A 91 19.91 -0.51 19.37
CA ALA A 91 19.05 -1.49 20.05
C ALA A 91 17.65 -1.57 19.41
N ALA A 92 17.09 -0.45 18.94
CA ALA A 92 15.81 -0.43 18.22
C ALA A 92 15.90 -1.13 16.87
N ARG A 93 16.94 -0.81 16.06
CA ARG A 93 17.17 -1.49 14.77
C ARG A 93 17.36 -2.99 14.96
N LEU A 94 18.19 -3.40 15.93
CA LEU A 94 18.44 -4.81 16.22
C LEU A 94 17.16 -5.54 16.66
N SER A 95 16.35 -4.91 17.52
CA SER A 95 15.07 -5.47 17.95
C SER A 95 14.12 -5.69 16.76
N ASN A 96 14.06 -4.73 15.83
CA ASN A 96 13.23 -4.84 14.63
C ASN A 96 13.72 -5.95 13.70
N THR A 97 15.03 -6.03 13.45
CA THR A 97 15.63 -7.09 12.64
C THR A 97 15.33 -8.47 13.23
N VAL A 98 15.50 -8.64 14.54
CA VAL A 98 15.17 -9.90 15.22
C VAL A 98 13.67 -10.19 15.11
N ALA A 99 12.79 -9.21 15.28
CA ALA A 99 11.35 -9.40 15.11
C ALA A 99 10.95 -9.79 13.68
N MET A 100 11.62 -9.27 12.66
CA MET A 100 11.41 -9.66 11.26
C MET A 100 11.89 -11.09 10.98
N LEU A 101 13.04 -11.48 11.53
CA LEU A 101 13.65 -12.79 11.30
C LEU A 101 13.04 -13.91 12.16
N SER A 102 12.50 -13.59 13.34
CA SER A 102 11.95 -14.56 14.31
C SER A 102 10.48 -14.92 14.07
N LYS A 103 9.74 -14.11 13.29
CA LYS A 103 8.39 -14.50 12.87
C LYS A 103 8.52 -15.60 11.83
N ALA A 104 8.27 -16.85 12.23
CA ALA A 104 7.65 -17.80 11.32
C ALA A 104 6.48 -17.04 10.67
N ALA A 105 6.53 -16.85 9.35
CA ALA A 105 5.51 -16.08 8.64
C ALA A 105 4.16 -16.65 9.05
N ALA A 106 3.29 -15.80 9.61
CA ALA A 106 1.94 -16.23 9.97
C ALA A 106 1.31 -16.86 8.71
N PRO A 107 0.63 -18.02 8.84
CA PRO A 107 0.05 -18.68 7.69
C PRO A 107 -0.87 -17.70 6.96
N VAL A 108 -0.57 -17.46 5.68
CA VAL A 108 -1.39 -16.59 4.84
C VAL A 108 -2.71 -17.30 4.58
N PRO A 109 -3.87 -16.67 4.82
CA PRO A 109 -5.16 -17.26 4.49
C PRO A 109 -5.20 -17.72 3.03
N ARG A 110 -5.70 -18.94 2.79
CA ARG A 110 -5.82 -19.52 1.44
C ARG A 110 -7.04 -18.95 0.73
N ILE A 111 -6.98 -17.65 0.43
CA ILE A 111 -8.04 -16.93 -0.25
C ILE A 111 -7.42 -16.16 -1.42
N MET A 112 -7.92 -16.41 -2.62
CA MET A 112 -7.55 -15.68 -3.82
C MET A 112 -8.65 -14.64 -4.11
N HIS A 113 -8.27 -13.37 -4.13
CA HIS A 113 -9.18 -12.27 -4.42
C HIS A 113 -8.92 -11.73 -5.83
N PHE A 114 -9.95 -11.75 -6.67
CA PHE A 114 -10.00 -11.02 -7.93
C PHE A 114 -10.90 -9.79 -7.77
N VAL A 115 -10.56 -8.71 -8.45
CA VAL A 115 -11.36 -7.47 -8.44
C VAL A 115 -11.71 -7.13 -9.87
N TRP A 116 -12.99 -6.92 -10.12
CA TRP A 116 -13.52 -6.47 -11.41
C TRP A 116 -14.60 -5.44 -11.16
N VAL A 117 -14.21 -4.17 -11.26
CA VAL A 117 -15.07 -3.02 -10.93
C VAL A 117 -15.18 -2.09 -12.14
N GLY A 118 -16.27 -1.33 -12.20
CA GLY A 118 -16.47 -0.31 -13.23
C GLY A 118 -17.24 -0.75 -14.46
N GLY A 119 -17.79 -1.97 -14.52
CA GLY A 119 -18.94 -2.21 -15.39
C GLY A 119 -18.67 -2.52 -16.85
N SER A 120 -17.78 -3.47 -17.10
CA SER A 120 -17.69 -4.19 -18.36
C SER A 120 -17.92 -5.67 -18.11
N GLU A 121 -18.35 -6.41 -19.14
CA GLU A 121 -18.40 -7.86 -19.08
C GLU A 121 -17.05 -8.43 -18.66
N VAL A 122 -17.06 -9.47 -17.82
CA VAL A 122 -15.84 -10.25 -17.60
C VAL A 122 -15.53 -11.00 -18.90
N GLY A 123 -14.59 -10.47 -19.67
CA GLY A 123 -14.22 -11.00 -20.98
C GLY A 123 -13.71 -12.45 -20.90
N ALA A 124 -13.79 -13.16 -22.03
CA ALA A 124 -13.42 -14.57 -22.11
C ALA A 124 -11.98 -14.82 -21.63
N ILE A 125 -11.04 -13.98 -22.06
CA ILE A 125 -9.63 -14.07 -21.66
C ILE A 125 -9.49 -13.95 -20.14
N GLN A 126 -10.11 -12.94 -19.53
CA GLN A 126 -10.00 -12.70 -18.09
C GLN A 126 -10.65 -13.82 -17.28
N ARG A 127 -11.78 -14.34 -17.76
CA ARG A 127 -12.43 -15.53 -17.21
C ARG A 127 -11.52 -16.74 -17.23
N ASP A 128 -10.85 -17.00 -18.36
CA ASP A 128 -9.96 -18.15 -18.50
C ASP A 128 -8.76 -18.05 -17.57
N TYR A 129 -8.15 -16.87 -17.46
CA TYR A 129 -7.07 -16.60 -16.49
C TYR A 129 -7.51 -16.88 -15.05
N MET A 130 -8.68 -16.39 -14.64
CA MET A 130 -9.21 -16.66 -13.29
C MET A 130 -9.47 -18.15 -13.06
N ASN A 131 -9.97 -18.86 -14.08
CA ASN A 131 -10.25 -20.29 -14.01
C ASN A 131 -8.99 -21.15 -13.92
N ILE A 132 -7.88 -20.72 -14.55
CA ILE A 132 -6.58 -21.40 -14.41
C ILE A 132 -6.16 -21.42 -12.94
N TRP A 133 -6.17 -20.26 -12.27
CA TRP A 133 -5.84 -20.17 -10.84
C TRP A 133 -6.81 -20.99 -9.98
N ARG A 134 -8.10 -20.95 -10.29
CA ARG A 134 -9.11 -21.77 -9.63
C ARG A 134 -8.80 -23.25 -9.69
N LYS A 135 -8.38 -23.75 -10.85
CA LYS A 135 -8.07 -25.15 -11.06
C LYS A 135 -6.78 -25.56 -10.36
N VAL A 136 -5.73 -24.73 -10.45
CA VAL A 136 -4.41 -25.03 -9.88
C VAL A 136 -4.45 -25.05 -8.35
N LEU A 137 -5.09 -24.07 -7.71
CA LEU A 137 -5.10 -23.97 -6.24
C LEU A 137 -6.28 -24.70 -5.58
N ALA A 138 -7.14 -25.38 -6.36
CA ALA A 138 -8.26 -26.15 -5.81
C ALA A 138 -7.79 -27.27 -4.87
N SER A 139 -6.71 -27.98 -5.23
CA SER A 139 -6.12 -29.06 -4.41
C SER A 139 -5.49 -28.54 -3.11
N GLU A 140 -5.17 -27.26 -3.06
CA GLU A 140 -4.59 -26.60 -1.89
C GLU A 140 -5.67 -26.02 -0.94
N GLY A 141 -6.95 -26.15 -1.30
CA GLY A 141 -8.07 -25.68 -0.49
C GLY A 141 -8.25 -24.16 -0.50
N TYR A 142 -7.85 -23.49 -1.59
CA TYR A 142 -8.08 -22.05 -1.74
C TYR A 142 -9.55 -21.71 -1.96
N THR A 143 -10.02 -20.67 -1.28
CA THR A 143 -11.31 -20.02 -1.57
C THR A 143 -11.11 -18.92 -2.61
N PHE A 144 -12.06 -18.75 -3.52
CA PHE A 144 -11.98 -17.79 -4.62
C PHE A 144 -13.08 -16.75 -4.54
N ASN A 145 -12.70 -15.48 -4.48
CA ASN A 145 -13.62 -14.35 -4.43
C ASN A 145 -13.45 -13.48 -5.68
N LEU A 146 -14.56 -13.08 -6.29
CA LEU A 146 -14.59 -12.00 -7.28
C LEU A 146 -15.35 -10.82 -6.68
N TRP A 147 -14.64 -9.73 -6.44
CA TRP A 147 -15.21 -8.48 -5.97
C TRP A 147 -15.68 -7.64 -7.15
N TYR A 148 -16.92 -7.16 -7.06
CA TYR A 148 -17.50 -6.25 -8.02
C TYR A 148 -18.48 -5.29 -7.37
N ASP A 149 -18.80 -4.21 -8.08
CA ASP A 149 -19.78 -3.23 -7.67
C ASP A 149 -21.07 -3.43 -8.48
N SER A 150 -22.16 -3.83 -7.81
CA SER A 150 -23.47 -4.07 -8.42
C SER A 150 -24.19 -2.80 -8.88
N ASP A 151 -23.77 -1.64 -8.40
CA ASP A 151 -24.34 -0.33 -8.74
C ASP A 151 -23.39 0.53 -9.61
N ALA A 152 -22.29 -0.06 -10.09
CA ALA A 152 -21.38 0.57 -11.04
C ALA A 152 -21.09 -0.32 -12.27
N LEU A 153 -22.07 -1.12 -12.69
CA LEU A 153 -21.97 -1.99 -13.86
C LEU A 153 -22.02 -1.23 -15.20
N LEU A 154 -22.29 0.07 -15.19
CA LEU A 154 -22.26 0.93 -16.40
C LEU A 154 -21.23 2.06 -16.34
N ALA A 155 -20.36 2.11 -15.33
CA ALA A 155 -19.41 3.21 -15.18
C ALA A 155 -18.41 3.31 -16.36
N PHE A 156 -17.97 2.19 -16.91
CA PHE A 156 -17.09 2.11 -18.07
C PHE A 156 -17.81 2.59 -19.32
N GLU A 157 -19.02 2.11 -19.55
CA GLU A 157 -19.82 2.50 -20.71
C GLU A 157 -20.08 4.01 -20.71
N MET A 158 -20.46 4.57 -19.55
CA MET A 158 -20.66 5.99 -19.41
C MET A 158 -19.39 6.80 -19.67
N ASN A 159 -18.24 6.36 -19.15
CA ASN A 159 -16.96 7.00 -19.42
C ASN A 159 -16.63 6.98 -20.92
N ARG A 160 -16.93 5.88 -21.62
CA ARG A 160 -16.77 5.78 -23.08
C ARG A 160 -17.64 6.82 -23.80
N VAL A 161 -18.92 6.89 -23.45
CA VAL A 161 -19.86 7.86 -24.02
C VAL A 161 -19.37 9.30 -23.80
N ILE A 162 -18.92 9.64 -22.59
CA ILE A 162 -18.39 10.97 -22.28
C ILE A 162 -17.15 11.30 -23.15
N LEU A 163 -16.24 10.34 -23.30
CA LEU A 163 -15.04 10.54 -24.11
C LEU A 163 -15.38 10.70 -25.58
N ASP A 164 -16.31 9.90 -26.10
CA ASP A 164 -16.76 10.02 -27.49
C ASP A 164 -17.45 11.36 -27.74
N SER A 165 -18.31 11.83 -26.83
CA SER A 165 -18.91 13.16 -26.91
C SER A 165 -17.89 14.29 -26.80
N ALA A 166 -16.85 14.13 -25.97
CA ALA A 166 -15.76 15.09 -25.90
C ALA A 166 -14.97 15.18 -27.20
N ARG A 167 -14.71 14.03 -27.86
CA ARG A 167 -14.07 13.98 -29.18
C ARG A 167 -14.92 14.66 -30.24
N VAL A 168 -16.21 14.34 -30.32
CA VAL A 168 -17.14 14.96 -31.28
C VAL A 168 -17.17 16.48 -31.09
N HIS A 169 -17.36 16.94 -29.85
CA HIS A 169 -17.35 18.38 -29.57
C HIS A 169 -16.01 19.04 -29.92
N ALA A 170 -14.88 18.39 -29.63
CA ALA A 170 -13.57 18.93 -29.99
C ALA A 170 -13.41 19.05 -31.52
N MET A 171 -13.89 18.07 -32.29
CA MET A 171 -13.94 18.14 -33.75
C MET A 171 -14.82 19.28 -34.23
N GLU A 172 -16.05 19.41 -33.72
CA GLU A 172 -16.99 20.48 -34.07
C GLU A 172 -16.49 21.88 -33.70
N SER A 173 -15.64 21.97 -32.67
CA SER A 173 -15.01 23.22 -32.21
C SER A 173 -13.74 23.59 -32.98
N GLY A 174 -13.55 23.05 -34.19
CA GLY A 174 -12.40 23.32 -35.06
C GLY A 174 -11.21 22.39 -34.83
N GLY A 175 -11.38 21.30 -34.09
CA GLY A 175 -10.34 20.27 -33.89
C GLY A 175 -10.05 19.46 -35.16
N ASP A 176 -10.99 19.44 -36.11
CA ASP A 176 -10.82 18.87 -37.44
C ASP A 176 -9.77 19.62 -38.30
N GLN A 177 -9.53 20.89 -38.00
CA GLN A 177 -8.53 21.74 -38.66
C GLN A 177 -7.18 21.79 -37.92
N VAL A 178 -7.07 21.11 -36.77
CA VAL A 178 -5.85 21.10 -35.96
C VAL A 178 -4.88 20.02 -36.46
N THR A 179 -3.70 20.45 -36.92
CA THR A 179 -2.62 19.56 -37.36
C THR A 179 -1.69 19.12 -36.23
N ASP A 180 -1.68 19.82 -35.09
CA ASP A 180 -0.90 19.49 -33.90
C ASP A 180 -1.66 18.49 -32.99
N PRO A 181 -1.20 17.24 -32.87
CA PRO A 181 -1.86 16.24 -32.02
C PRO A 181 -1.94 16.63 -30.55
N VAL A 182 -0.98 17.40 -30.03
CA VAL A 182 -0.98 17.83 -28.62
C VAL A 182 -2.09 18.84 -28.38
N LYS A 183 -2.24 19.79 -29.30
CA LYS A 183 -3.34 20.76 -29.26
C LYS A 183 -4.70 20.06 -29.36
N LEU A 184 -4.84 19.08 -30.25
CA LEU A 184 -6.08 18.31 -30.37
C LEU A 184 -6.39 17.51 -29.09
N SER A 185 -5.39 16.84 -28.50
CA SER A 185 -5.56 16.10 -27.24
C SER A 185 -6.07 17.01 -26.13
N ARG A 186 -5.50 18.22 -25.99
CA ARG A 186 -5.92 19.20 -24.99
C ARG A 186 -7.39 19.60 -25.16
N MET A 187 -7.84 19.85 -26.39
CA MET A 187 -9.25 20.19 -26.66
C MET A 187 -10.20 19.06 -26.20
N ILE A 188 -9.85 17.80 -26.46
CA ILE A 188 -10.63 16.63 -26.03
C ILE A 188 -10.61 16.50 -24.50
N GLU A 189 -9.43 16.60 -23.88
CA GLU A 189 -9.26 16.47 -22.44
C GLU A 189 -9.99 17.56 -21.66
N ASP A 190 -9.91 18.81 -22.11
CA ASP A 190 -10.59 19.93 -21.48
C ASP A 190 -12.11 19.75 -21.52
N ARG A 191 -12.64 19.30 -22.66
CA ARG A 191 -14.07 18.99 -22.76
C ARG A 191 -14.45 17.80 -21.90
N ALA A 192 -13.68 16.71 -21.93
CA ALA A 192 -13.94 15.51 -21.13
C ALA A 192 -13.93 15.83 -19.63
N ARG A 193 -13.05 16.74 -19.17
CA ARG A 193 -12.98 17.18 -17.77
C ARG A 193 -14.27 17.85 -17.32
N VAL A 194 -14.83 18.74 -18.15
CA VAL A 194 -16.12 19.40 -17.86
C VAL A 194 -17.24 18.37 -17.80
N LEU A 195 -17.34 17.48 -18.80
CA LEU A 195 -18.38 16.45 -18.85
C LEU A 195 -18.31 15.47 -17.67
N LYS A 196 -17.10 15.09 -17.23
CA LYS A 196 -16.90 14.23 -16.05
C LYS A 196 -17.37 14.89 -14.76
N ARG A 197 -17.17 16.20 -14.60
CA ARG A 197 -17.69 16.95 -13.44
C ARG A 197 -19.21 16.98 -13.46
N GLN A 198 -19.81 17.33 -14.61
CA GLN A 198 -21.27 17.34 -14.77
C GLN A 198 -21.89 15.95 -14.50
N MET A 199 -21.23 14.87 -14.95
CA MET A 199 -21.62 13.51 -14.60
C MET A 199 -21.57 13.29 -13.08
N ALA A 200 -20.45 13.62 -12.42
CA ALA A 200 -20.30 13.40 -10.99
C ALA A 200 -21.36 14.18 -10.18
N ASP A 201 -21.62 15.43 -10.57
CA ASP A 201 -22.67 16.27 -9.98
C ASP A 201 -24.06 15.69 -10.22
N TYR A 202 -24.30 15.06 -11.38
CA TYR A 202 -25.57 14.37 -11.65
C TYR A 202 -25.76 13.14 -10.78
N LEU A 203 -24.73 12.28 -10.69
CA LEU A 203 -24.77 11.03 -9.94
C LEU A 203 -24.81 11.26 -8.42
N SER A 204 -24.36 12.41 -7.92
CA SER A 204 -24.38 12.74 -6.49
C SER A 204 -25.72 13.27 -5.98
N GLN A 205 -26.71 13.45 -6.86
CA GLN A 205 -28.03 13.94 -6.44
C GLN A 205 -28.70 12.93 -5.49
N PRO A 206 -29.37 13.40 -4.41
CA PRO A 206 -29.94 12.51 -3.38
C PRO A 206 -30.91 11.44 -3.91
N GLN A 207 -31.61 11.72 -5.00
CA GLN A 207 -32.55 10.78 -5.63
C GLN A 207 -31.88 9.50 -6.20
N TRP A 208 -30.56 9.52 -6.36
CA TRP A 208 -29.75 8.44 -6.92
C TRP A 208 -28.97 7.65 -5.88
N ALA A 209 -29.19 7.88 -4.59
CA ALA A 209 -28.56 7.11 -3.52
C ALA A 209 -28.78 5.60 -3.74
N ASP A 210 -27.70 4.82 -3.72
CA ASP A 210 -27.65 3.38 -4.00
C ASP A 210 -28.25 2.94 -5.36
N ARG A 211 -28.36 3.89 -6.30
CA ARG A 211 -28.95 3.71 -7.64
C ARG A 211 -28.13 4.43 -8.70
N ALA A 212 -26.81 4.46 -8.54
CA ALA A 212 -25.89 5.12 -9.44
C ALA A 212 -26.03 4.60 -10.88
N ASP A 213 -26.17 3.30 -11.13
CA ASP A 213 -26.35 2.79 -12.50
C ASP A 213 -27.65 3.24 -13.15
N GLU A 214 -28.72 3.42 -12.37
CA GLU A 214 -29.98 3.96 -12.89
C GLU A 214 -29.83 5.43 -13.28
N ALA A 215 -29.07 6.19 -12.48
CA ALA A 215 -28.70 7.57 -12.81
C ALA A 215 -27.83 7.64 -14.07
N ARG A 216 -26.91 6.68 -14.27
CA ARG A 216 -26.11 6.58 -15.51
C ARG A 216 -26.98 6.31 -16.72
N ILE A 217 -27.93 5.36 -16.62
CA ILE A 217 -28.88 5.08 -17.71
C ILE A 217 -29.69 6.33 -18.03
N ASP A 218 -30.27 6.96 -17.01
CA ASP A 218 -31.10 8.14 -17.19
C ASP A 218 -30.33 9.29 -17.85
N LEU A 219 -29.10 9.57 -17.41
CA LEU A 219 -28.26 10.59 -18.01
C LEU A 219 -27.88 10.24 -19.46
N MET A 220 -27.47 9.00 -19.74
CA MET A 220 -27.12 8.55 -21.09
C MET A 220 -28.29 8.61 -22.07
N VAL A 221 -29.51 8.31 -21.61
CA VAL A 221 -30.72 8.43 -22.43
C VAL A 221 -31.02 9.90 -22.71
N ARG A 222 -31.09 10.74 -21.67
CA ARG A 222 -31.53 12.14 -21.80
C ARG A 222 -30.52 13.03 -22.50
N ALA A 223 -29.24 12.94 -22.10
CA ALA A 223 -28.21 13.86 -22.57
C ALA A 223 -27.45 13.35 -23.79
N TYR A 224 -27.45 12.05 -24.05
CA TYR A 224 -26.64 11.42 -25.09
C TYR A 224 -27.45 10.59 -26.09
N GLY A 225 -28.79 10.57 -25.98
CA GLY A 225 -29.68 9.91 -26.92
C GLY A 225 -29.49 8.38 -26.99
N LYS A 226 -28.96 7.75 -25.94
CA LYS A 226 -28.80 6.30 -25.89
C LYS A 226 -30.14 5.61 -25.68
N ASP A 227 -30.25 4.39 -26.17
CA ASP A 227 -31.44 3.56 -25.97
C ASP A 227 -31.42 2.92 -24.56
N ARG A 228 -32.53 3.10 -23.83
CA ARG A 228 -32.67 2.59 -22.46
C ARG A 228 -32.63 1.06 -22.40
N ALA A 229 -33.36 0.39 -23.31
CA ALA A 229 -33.47 -1.07 -23.30
C ALA A 229 -32.12 -1.73 -23.60
N VAL A 230 -31.33 -1.14 -24.51
CA VAL A 230 -29.96 -1.57 -24.80
C VAL A 230 -29.07 -1.45 -23.57
N LEU A 231 -29.12 -0.32 -22.86
CA LEU A 231 -28.30 -0.10 -21.65
C LEU A 231 -28.69 -1.06 -20.51
N GLU A 232 -29.98 -1.30 -20.30
CA GLU A 232 -30.47 -2.24 -19.29
C GLU A 232 -30.11 -3.69 -19.63
N ALA A 233 -30.20 -4.08 -20.91
CA ALA A 233 -29.74 -5.38 -21.38
C ALA A 233 -28.22 -5.54 -21.17
N PHE A 234 -27.44 -4.51 -21.48
CA PHE A 234 -26.00 -4.52 -21.27
C PHE A 234 -25.63 -4.64 -19.78
N ARG A 235 -26.27 -3.85 -18.90
CA ARG A 235 -26.09 -3.94 -17.44
C ARG A 235 -26.33 -5.36 -16.92
N ARG A 236 -27.43 -5.99 -17.35
CA ARG A 236 -27.77 -7.37 -16.97
C ARG A 236 -26.74 -8.37 -17.49
N LYS A 237 -26.29 -8.22 -18.75
CA LYS A 237 -25.22 -9.06 -19.30
C LYS A 237 -23.92 -8.93 -18.49
N CYS A 238 -23.53 -7.71 -18.11
CA CYS A 238 -22.41 -7.49 -17.20
C CYS A 238 -22.61 -8.27 -15.90
N LEU A 239 -23.74 -8.06 -15.19
CA LEU A 239 -24.03 -8.76 -13.94
C LEU A 239 -23.94 -10.29 -14.08
N ASP A 240 -24.55 -10.87 -15.11
CA ASP A 240 -24.54 -12.31 -15.35
C ASP A 240 -23.12 -12.86 -15.54
N THR A 241 -22.25 -12.13 -16.24
CA THR A 241 -20.84 -12.57 -16.42
C THR A 241 -20.06 -12.56 -15.11
N HIS A 242 -20.37 -11.65 -14.18
CA HIS A 242 -19.72 -11.57 -12.87
C HIS A 242 -20.23 -12.66 -11.93
N LEU A 243 -21.56 -12.87 -11.87
CA LEU A 243 -22.18 -13.92 -11.07
C LEU A 243 -21.70 -15.32 -11.47
N LYS A 244 -21.51 -15.56 -12.77
CA LYS A 244 -20.92 -16.81 -13.28
C LYS A 244 -19.47 -17.04 -12.81
N MET A 245 -18.78 -15.99 -12.35
CA MET A 245 -17.42 -16.07 -11.82
C MET A 245 -17.37 -16.08 -10.29
N ALA A 246 -18.40 -15.57 -9.61
CA ALA A 246 -18.53 -15.65 -8.16
C ALA A 246 -18.84 -17.10 -7.74
N GLY A 247 -17.86 -17.80 -7.15
CA GLY A 247 -18.10 -19.08 -6.49
C GLY A 247 -18.92 -18.85 -5.21
N ARG A 248 -19.98 -19.66 -4.99
CA ARG A 248 -20.91 -19.64 -3.84
C ARG A 248 -21.01 -18.28 -3.13
N ILE A 249 -21.84 -17.40 -3.70
CA ILE A 249 -22.52 -16.23 -3.11
C ILE A 249 -21.87 -15.75 -1.80
N CYS A 250 -20.94 -14.80 -1.92
CA CYS A 250 -20.73 -13.82 -0.87
C CYS A 250 -21.37 -12.52 -1.37
N CYS A 251 -22.53 -12.18 -0.81
CA CYS A 251 -23.18 -10.89 -1.06
C CYS A 251 -22.22 -9.76 -0.66
N CYS A 252 -22.01 -8.80 -1.57
CA CYS A 252 -21.28 -7.57 -1.28
C CYS A 252 -21.92 -6.83 -0.09
N GLY A 253 -21.09 -6.51 0.90
CA GLY A 253 -21.28 -5.31 1.70
C GLY A 253 -20.92 -4.09 0.85
N THR A 254 -21.73 -3.05 0.96
CA THR A 254 -21.56 -1.74 0.35
C THR A 254 -20.15 -1.20 0.60
N PHE A 255 -19.37 -0.93 -0.44
CA PHE A 255 -18.11 -0.21 -0.33
C PHE A 255 -18.41 1.29 -0.27
N VAL A 256 -18.67 1.82 0.93
CA VAL A 256 -18.75 3.27 1.14
C VAL A 256 -17.31 3.80 1.22
N MET A 257 -16.80 4.38 0.13
CA MET A 257 -15.63 5.26 0.22
C MET A 257 -16.07 6.58 0.84
N SER A 258 -15.95 6.70 2.17
CA SER A 258 -15.97 7.99 2.84
C SER A 258 -14.67 8.72 2.50
N SER A 259 -14.73 9.75 1.66
CA SER A 259 -13.62 10.69 1.51
C SER A 259 -13.30 11.34 2.86
N PRO A 260 -12.03 11.38 3.31
CA PRO A 260 -11.67 12.18 4.47
C PRO A 260 -11.80 13.65 4.09
N THR A 261 -12.70 14.36 4.78
CA THR A 261 -12.73 15.82 4.81
C THR A 261 -11.40 16.27 5.41
N ILE A 262 -10.57 16.93 4.61
CA ILE A 262 -9.40 17.66 5.09
C ILE A 262 -9.94 19.01 5.58
N THR A 263 -10.02 19.18 6.89
CA THR A 263 -10.02 20.50 7.56
C THR A 263 -8.60 21.05 7.61
#